data_AF-A0A2D7WF42-F1
#
_entry.id   AF-A0A2D7WF42-F1
#
_cell.length_a   1.000
_cell.length_b   1.000
_cell.length_c   1.000
_cell.angle_alpha   90.00
_cell.angle_beta   90.00
_cell.angle_gamma   90.00
#
_symmetry.space_group_name_H-M   'P 1'
#
loop_
_entity.id
_entity.type
_entity.pdbx_description
1 polymer ?
#
loop_
_entity_poly.entity_id
_entity_poly.type
_entity_poly.pdbx_seq_one_letter_code
_entity_poly.pdbx_strand_id
1 'polypeptide(L)' 'MKRVLAVGALFLLSGCASRELYESIRASNRFECDKLPPSQYEACIAQTVQPYDDYDRERRAIESDEN' A
#
# COMPACT_ATOMS: atom_id res chain seq x y z
N MET A 1 14.21 22.62 23.22
CA MET A 1 12.74 22.77 23.40
C MET A 1 12.03 23.07 22.07
N LYS A 2 12.06 24.30 21.52
CA LYS A 2 11.38 24.64 20.23
C LYS A 2 11.76 23.76 19.03
N ARG A 3 13.05 23.44 18.88
CA ARG A 3 13.55 22.56 17.80
C ARG A 3 13.11 21.10 17.96
N VAL A 4 12.95 20.63 19.20
CA VAL A 4 12.48 19.27 19.50
C VAL A 4 10.98 19.14 19.19
N LEU A 5 10.20 20.17 19.53
CA LEU A 5 8.77 20.26 19.17
C LEU A 5 8.54 20.31 17.65
N ALA A 6 9.39 21.03 16.92
CA ALA A 6 9.32 21.09 15.46
C ALA A 6 9.63 19.74 14.79
N VAL A 7 10.57 18.96 15.34
CA VAL A 7 10.91 17.61 14.83
C VAL A 7 9.81 16.60 15.15
N GLY A 8 9.19 16.67 16.34
CA GLY A 8 8.09 15.77 16.70
C GLY A 8 6.85 15.95 15.82
N ALA A 9 6.57 17.17 15.35
CA ALA A 9 5.41 17.45 14.49
C ALA A 9 5.50 16.79 13.09
N LEU A 10 6.71 16.52 12.58
CA LEU A 10 6.90 15.89 11.27
C LEU A 10 6.50 14.40 11.25
N PHE A 11 6.65 13.70 12.38
CA PHE A 11 6.33 12.27 12.47
C PHE A 11 4.84 11.98 12.51
N LEU A 12 4.00 12.95 12.88
CA LEU A 12 2.55 12.78 12.95
C LEU A 12 1.87 12.74 11.57
N LEU A 13 2.58 13.08 10.50
CA LEU A 13 2.05 13.12 9.13
C LEU A 13 2.14 11.77 8.39
N SER A 14 2.89 10.79 8.91
CA SER A 14 3.11 9.51 8.21
C SER A 14 1.88 8.57 8.22
N GLY A 15 0.93 8.78 9.14
CA GLY A 15 -0.23 7.89 9.31
C GLY A 15 -1.38 8.10 8.31
N CYS A 16 -1.49 9.28 7.69
CA CYS A 16 -2.63 9.58 6.80
C CYS A 16 -2.43 9.10 5.35
N ALA A 17 -1.20 8.78 4.94
CA ALA A 17 -0.85 8.54 3.53
C ALA A 17 -0.97 7.08 3.07
N SER A 18 -1.31 6.14 3.96
CA SER A 18 -1.20 4.69 3.66
C SER A 18 -2.14 4.22 2.54
N ARG A 19 -3.40 4.66 2.53
CA ARG A 19 -4.38 4.28 1.50
C ARG A 19 -4.03 4.85 0.13
N GLU A 20 -3.70 6.13 0.07
CA GLU A 20 -3.36 6.82 -1.18
C GLU A 20 -2.09 6.25 -1.79
N LEU A 21 -1.06 6.00 -0.98
CA LEU A 21 0.16 5.34 -1.41
C LEU A 21 -0.15 3.95 -1.98
N TYR A 22 -0.92 3.12 -1.26
CA TYR A 22 -1.26 1.78 -1.73
C TYR A 22 -1.98 1.80 -3.07
N GLU A 23 -3.02 2.64 -3.22
CA GLU A 23 -3.76 2.72 -4.48
C GLU A 23 -2.89 3.24 -5.63
N SER A 24 -1.96 4.17 -5.36
CA SER A 24 -1.00 4.62 -6.38
C SER A 24 -0.08 3.49 -6.87
N ILE A 25 0.43 2.67 -5.96
CA ILE A 25 1.28 1.52 -6.28
C ILE A 25 0.47 0.47 -7.06
N ARG A 26 -0.75 0.18 -6.61
CA ARG A 26 -1.65 -0.77 -7.27
C ARG A 26 -2.01 -0.33 -8.69
N ALA A 27 -2.28 0.96 -8.90
CA ALA A 27 -2.51 1.52 -10.23
C ALA A 27 -1.27 1.42 -11.12
N SER A 28 -0.09 1.72 -10.58
CA SER A 28 1.18 1.54 -11.28
C SER A 28 1.41 0.08 -11.68
N ASN A 29 1.17 -0.88 -10.79
CA ASN A 29 1.37 -2.30 -11.08
C ASN A 29 0.45 -2.79 -12.20
N ARG A 30 -0.81 -2.32 -12.23
CA ARG A 30 -1.71 -2.61 -13.36
C ARG A 30 -1.17 -2.09 -14.68
N PHE A 31 -0.69 -0.85 -14.69
CA PHE A 31 -0.11 -0.26 -15.88
C PHE A 31 1.13 -1.03 -16.38
N GLU A 32 1.94 -1.57 -15.47
CA GLU A 32 3.06 -2.43 -15.87
C GLU A 32 2.58 -3.77 -16.47
N CYS A 33 1.47 -4.34 -15.97
CA CYS A 33 0.92 -5.56 -16.55
C CYS A 33 0.52 -5.37 -18.03
N ASP A 34 -0.02 -4.21 -18.40
CA ASP A 34 -0.42 -3.91 -19.80
C ASP A 34 0.76 -3.91 -20.79
N LYS A 35 2.00 -3.84 -20.30
CA LYS A 35 3.22 -3.91 -21.12
C LYS A 35 3.72 -5.34 -21.32
N LEU A 36 3.17 -6.31 -20.60
CA LEU A 36 3.60 -7.70 -20.65
C LEU A 36 2.95 -8.46 -21.81
N PRO A 37 3.61 -9.51 -22.33
CA PRO A 37 2.99 -10.39 -23.32
C PRO A 37 1.81 -11.18 -22.70
N PRO A 38 0.87 -11.67 -23.54
CA PRO A 38 -0.34 -12.37 -23.05
C PRO A 38 -0.07 -13.56 -22.11
N SER A 39 1.04 -14.26 -22.29
CA SER A 39 1.43 -15.39 -21.44
C SER A 39 1.74 -15.01 -19.98
N GLN A 40 2.05 -13.74 -19.72
CA GLN A 40 2.40 -13.21 -18.40
C GLN A 40 1.35 -12.25 -17.85
N TYR A 41 0.52 -11.67 -18.72
CA TYR A 41 -0.52 -10.71 -18.37
C TYR A 41 -1.47 -11.24 -17.28
N GLU A 42 -2.04 -12.43 -17.49
CA GLU A 42 -3.05 -13.00 -16.59
C GLU A 42 -2.51 -13.21 -15.17
N ALA A 43 -1.28 -13.73 -15.06
CA ALA A 43 -0.64 -13.92 -13.78
C ALA A 43 -0.27 -12.59 -13.09
N CYS A 44 0.06 -11.56 -13.87
CA CYS A 44 0.35 -10.22 -13.36
C CYS A 44 -0.90 -9.52 -12.84
N ILE A 45 -1.95 -9.43 -13.68
CA ILE A 45 -3.15 -8.66 -13.36
C ILE A 45 -3.90 -9.25 -12.15
N ALA A 46 -3.88 -10.59 -12.01
CA ALA A 46 -4.45 -11.29 -10.86
C ALA A 46 -3.86 -10.84 -9.51
N GLN A 47 -2.60 -10.40 -9.47
CA GLN A 47 -1.97 -9.90 -8.23
C GLN A 47 -2.37 -8.47 -7.88
N THR A 48 -3.01 -7.75 -8.81
CA THR A 48 -3.40 -6.33 -8.60
C THR A 48 -4.85 -6.17 -8.14
N VAL A 49 -5.61 -7.25 -7.96
CA VAL A 49 -7.06 -7.17 -7.78
C VAL A 49 -7.48 -6.75 -6.37
N GLN A 50 -6.68 -7.04 -5.36
CA GLN A 50 -7.04 -6.82 -3.95
C GLN A 50 -7.36 -5.32 -3.68
N PRO A 51 -8.58 -4.98 -3.21
CA PRO A 51 -8.91 -3.64 -2.73
C PRO A 51 -8.16 -3.31 -1.44
N TYR A 52 -7.88 -2.02 -1.20
CA TYR A 52 -7.18 -1.58 0.00
C TYR A 52 -7.81 -2.06 1.31
N ASP A 53 -9.13 -2.01 1.42
CA ASP A 53 -9.83 -2.37 2.67
C ASP A 53 -9.71 -3.87 2.99
N ASP A 54 -9.55 -4.72 1.97
CA ASP A 54 -9.30 -6.15 2.15
C ASP A 54 -7.86 -6.41 2.56
N TYR A 55 -6.91 -5.77 1.88
CA TYR A 55 -5.49 -5.80 2.24
C TYR A 55 -5.25 -5.36 3.69
N ASP A 56 -5.86 -4.24 4.11
CA ASP A 56 -5.65 -3.69 5.44
C ASP A 56 -6.31 -4.55 6.53
N ARG A 57 -7.45 -5.19 6.24
CA ARG A 57 -8.06 -6.17 7.15
C ARG A 57 -7.17 -7.39 7.34
N GLU A 58 -6.64 -7.95 6.26
CA GLU A 58 -5.74 -9.11 6.31
C GLU A 58 -4.45 -8.79 7.06
N ARG A 59 -3.82 -7.63 6.75
CA ARG A 59 -2.64 -7.13 7.43
C ARG A 59 -2.84 -7.01 8.94
N ARG A 60 -3.97 -6.44 9.38
CA ARG A 60 -4.29 -6.29 10.80
C ARG A 60 -4.60 -7.62 11.49
N ALA A 61 -5.19 -8.59 10.77
CA ALA A 61 -5.42 -9.92 11.32
C ALA A 61 -4.10 -10.64 11.62
N ILE A 62 -3.12 -10.54 10.70
CA ILE A 62 -1.76 -11.06 10.92
C ILE A 62 -1.11 -10.37 12.13
N GLU A 63 -1.24 -9.05 12.22
CA GLU A 63 -0.71 -8.26 13.34
C GLU A 63 -1.36 -8.61 14.70
N SER A 64 -2.64 -9.03 14.71
CA SER A 64 -3.33 -9.47 15.92
C SER A 64 -3.02 -10.91 16.34
N ASP A 65 -2.62 -11.77 15.40
CA ASP A 65 -2.33 -13.18 15.68
C ASP A 65 -0.89 -13.39 16.22
N GLU A 66 0.00 -12.41 16.05
CA GLU A 66 1.37 -12.42 16.59
C GLU A 66 1.50 -11.91 18.04
N ASN A 67 0.41 -11.43 18.66
CA ASN A 67 0.38 -10.79 19.98
C ASN A 67 -0.40 -11.62 21.01
#